data_AF-A0A7S1IIQ5-F1
#
_entry.id   AF-A0A7S1IIQ5-F1
#
_cell.length_a   1.000
_cell.length_b   1.000
_cell.length_c   1.000
_cell.angle_alpha   90.00
_cell.angle_beta   90.00
_cell.angle_gamma   90.00
#
_symmetry.space_group_name_H-M   'P 1'
#
loop_
_entity.id
_entity.type
_entity.pdbx_description
1 polymer ?
#
loop_
_entity_poly.entity_id
_entity_poly.type
_entity_poly.pdbx_seq_one_letter_code
_entity_poly.pdbx_strand_id
1 'polypeptide(L)'
;IDLHAHSTCTNSFVFANSDGTSQAGDLEMLFPRLLAVNDRTFSLQNTKFCKDPSKLGTGRRAMGEFLTVAPHCYTLEVSFFCAVDGKGRVTPYTEESYIELGRNLVLTFVDFYKLHGMNPGPQALSNVEGKAEDRQEEMDGDNVR
;
A
#
# COMPACT_ATOMS: atom_id res chain seq x y z
N ILE A 1 2.83 0.81 2.50
CA ILE A 1 2.47 1.34 1.17
C ILE A 1 3.01 2.75 1.08
N ASP A 2 3.75 3.04 0.03
CA ASP A 2 4.28 4.35 -0.35
C ASP A 2 3.44 4.87 -1.53
N LEU A 3 2.86 6.08 -1.43
CA LEU A 3 1.88 6.58 -2.39
C LEU A 3 2.50 7.62 -3.31
N HIS A 4 2.41 7.37 -4.61
CA HIS A 4 2.97 8.20 -5.65
C HIS A 4 2.00 8.39 -6.80
N ALA A 5 2.32 9.36 -7.64
CA ALA A 5 1.61 9.59 -8.87
C ALA A 5 2.58 9.65 -10.06
N HIS A 6 2.08 9.22 -11.21
CA HIS A 6 2.89 8.84 -12.34
C HIS A 6 2.41 9.54 -13.62
N SER A 7 3.35 10.12 -14.38
CA SER A 7 3.04 11.00 -15.51
C SER A 7 2.91 10.30 -16.87
N THR A 8 3.49 9.11 -17.03
CA THR A 8 3.57 8.46 -18.35
C THR A 8 2.70 7.21 -18.47
N CYS A 9 2.72 6.32 -17.47
CA CYS A 9 1.83 5.16 -17.43
C CYS A 9 0.37 5.56 -17.11
N THR A 10 -0.56 4.89 -17.78
CA THR A 10 -2.00 4.92 -17.46
C THR A 10 -2.30 3.97 -16.30
N ASN A 11 -3.50 4.08 -15.75
CA ASN A 11 -4.02 3.23 -14.66
C ASN A 11 -3.26 3.43 -13.34
N SER A 12 -3.69 2.74 -12.29
CA SER A 12 -2.89 2.57 -11.07
C SER A 12 -2.12 1.25 -11.13
N PHE A 13 -0.95 1.17 -10.51
CA PHE A 13 -0.11 -0.04 -10.49
C PHE A 13 0.90 0.03 -9.34
N VAL A 14 1.52 -1.09 -8.99
CA VAL A 14 2.51 -1.12 -7.90
C VAL A 14 3.91 -1.52 -8.36
N PHE A 15 4.91 -0.96 -7.67
CA PHE A 15 6.24 -1.54 -7.61
C PHE A 15 6.39 -2.36 -6.32
N ALA A 16 6.93 -3.57 -6.44
CA ALA A 16 7.23 -4.48 -5.34
C ALA A 16 8.72 -4.85 -5.30
N ASN A 17 9.19 -5.34 -4.16
CA ASN A 17 10.60 -5.68 -3.87
C ASN A 17 10.98 -7.12 -4.21
N SER A 18 10.23 -7.80 -5.08
CA SER A 18 10.52 -9.17 -5.51
C SER A 18 11.46 -9.25 -6.70
N ASP A 19 12.13 -10.40 -6.83
CA ASP A 19 12.70 -10.89 -8.09
C ASP A 19 11.68 -11.66 -8.94
N GLY A 20 10.49 -11.97 -8.40
CA GLY A 20 9.37 -12.58 -9.13
C GLY A 20 9.55 -14.07 -9.44
N THR A 21 10.61 -14.72 -8.94
CA THR A 21 10.97 -16.11 -9.27
C THR A 21 10.93 -17.07 -8.07
N SER A 22 10.62 -16.55 -6.89
CA SER A 22 10.59 -17.30 -5.63
C SER A 22 9.16 -17.47 -5.10
N GLN A 23 8.92 -18.44 -4.20
CA GLN A 23 7.65 -18.52 -3.44
C GLN A 23 7.35 -17.22 -2.67
N ALA A 24 8.38 -16.45 -2.30
CA ALA A 24 8.21 -15.12 -1.72
C ALA A 24 7.54 -14.15 -2.71
N GLY A 25 7.77 -14.31 -4.02
CA GLY A 25 7.08 -13.58 -5.08
C GLY A 25 5.59 -13.87 -5.15
N ASP A 26 5.14 -15.09 -4.86
CA ASP A 26 3.71 -15.43 -4.82
C ASP A 26 2.99 -14.72 -3.67
N LEU A 27 3.59 -14.67 -2.48
CA LEU A 27 3.07 -13.93 -1.34
C LEU A 27 3.09 -12.42 -1.58
N GLU A 28 4.17 -11.90 -2.17
CA GLU A 28 4.27 -10.47 -2.49
C GLU A 28 3.28 -10.05 -3.58
N MET A 29 2.83 -11.00 -4.42
CA MET A 29 1.76 -10.81 -5.41
C MET A 29 0.35 -10.83 -4.84
N LEU A 30 0.15 -11.31 -3.60
CA LEU A 30 -1.19 -11.44 -3.03
C LEU A 30 -1.88 -10.07 -2.89
N PHE A 31 -1.20 -9.07 -2.34
CA PHE A 31 -1.78 -7.73 -2.18
C PHE A 31 -2.11 -7.08 -3.54
N PRO A 32 -1.21 -7.05 -4.55
CA PRO A 32 -1.55 -6.57 -5.90
C PRO A 32 -2.73 -7.31 -6.54
N ARG A 33 -2.85 -8.63 -6.34
CA ARG A 33 -3.98 -9.42 -6.87
C ARG A 33 -5.30 -9.04 -6.21
N LEU A 34 -5.31 -8.86 -4.90
CA LEU A 34 -6.50 -8.40 -4.17
C LEU A 34 -6.90 -6.98 -4.59
N LEU A 35 -5.93 -6.09 -4.78
CA LEU A 35 -6.19 -4.74 -5.27
C LEU A 35 -6.80 -4.76 -6.68
N ALA A 36 -6.33 -5.65 -7.57
CA ALA A 36 -6.93 -5.83 -8.90
C ALA A 36 -8.37 -6.36 -8.86
N VAL A 37 -8.76 -7.06 -7.80
CA VAL A 37 -10.15 -7.49 -7.58
C VAL A 37 -11.01 -6.32 -7.10
N ASN A 38 -10.47 -5.53 -6.16
CA ASN A 38 -11.19 -4.43 -5.53
C ASN A 38 -11.27 -3.18 -6.39
N ASP A 39 -10.30 -2.95 -7.27
CA ASP A 39 -10.23 -1.77 -8.13
C ASP A 39 -10.05 -2.14 -9.61
N ARG A 40 -11.02 -1.73 -10.44
CA ARG A 40 -11.05 -2.03 -11.87
C ARG A 40 -10.06 -1.20 -12.69
N THR A 41 -9.58 -0.10 -12.14
CA THR A 41 -8.60 0.79 -12.78
C THR A 41 -7.17 0.36 -12.45
N PHE A 42 -6.99 -0.51 -11.47
CA PHE A 42 -5.70 -1.10 -11.15
C PHE A 42 -5.22 -2.07 -12.23
N SER A 43 -3.97 -1.89 -12.66
CA SER A 43 -3.33 -2.67 -13.71
C SER A 43 -2.33 -3.64 -13.10
N LEU A 44 -2.75 -4.90 -12.98
CA LEU A 44 -1.83 -5.98 -12.62
C LEU A 44 -0.77 -6.20 -13.69
N GLN A 45 -1.06 -5.88 -14.96
CA GLN A 45 -0.10 -5.98 -16.06
C GLN A 45 1.02 -4.94 -15.93
N ASN A 46 0.72 -3.73 -15.44
CA ASN A 46 1.71 -2.67 -15.22
C ASN A 46 2.44 -2.81 -13.88
N THR A 47 2.03 -3.76 -13.04
CA THR A 47 2.70 -4.04 -11.76
C THR A 47 4.10 -4.60 -12.01
N LYS A 48 5.09 -4.03 -11.31
CA LYS A 48 6.52 -4.30 -11.56
C LYS A 48 7.20 -4.85 -10.32
N PHE A 49 7.84 -6.00 -10.50
CA PHE A 49 8.76 -6.59 -9.54
C PHE A 49 10.16 -6.06 -9.83
N CYS A 50 10.67 -5.20 -8.93
CA CYS A 50 11.88 -4.45 -9.18
C CYS A 50 12.74 -4.37 -7.92
N LYS A 51 13.82 -5.16 -7.94
CA LYS A 51 14.91 -5.16 -6.96
C LYS A 51 16.16 -4.45 -7.49
N ASP A 52 15.99 -3.51 -8.42
CA ASP A 52 17.10 -2.75 -9.02
C ASP A 52 17.95 -2.06 -7.93
N PRO A 53 19.27 -2.33 -7.86
CA PRO A 53 20.19 -1.67 -6.93
C PRO A 53 20.19 -0.14 -7.04
N SER A 54 19.88 0.42 -8.21
CA SER A 54 19.78 1.87 -8.40
C SER A 54 18.65 2.51 -7.59
N LYS A 55 17.71 1.70 -7.07
CA LYS A 55 16.57 2.14 -6.26
C LYS A 55 16.83 2.00 -4.76
N LEU A 56 18.01 1.54 -4.34
CA LEU A 56 18.39 1.52 -2.92
C LEU A 56 18.17 2.92 -2.31
N GLY A 57 17.59 2.95 -1.11
CA GLY A 57 17.23 4.20 -0.42
C GLY A 57 15.88 4.82 -0.78
N THR A 58 15.18 4.36 -1.83
CA THR A 58 13.78 4.76 -2.04
C THR A 58 12.87 4.20 -0.94
N GLY A 59 11.75 4.86 -0.63
CA GLY A 59 10.89 4.52 0.52
C GLY A 59 10.56 3.02 0.62
N ARG A 60 10.07 2.44 -0.48
CA ARG A 60 9.83 0.99 -0.58
C ARG A 60 11.07 0.13 -0.29
N ARG A 61 12.24 0.51 -0.80
CA ARG A 61 13.49 -0.27 -0.68
C ARG A 61 14.06 -0.18 0.72
N ALA A 62 14.16 1.02 1.27
CA ALA A 62 14.63 1.25 2.63
C ALA A 62 13.72 0.55 3.66
N MET A 63 12.40 0.75 3.59
CA MET A 63 11.48 0.15 4.54
C MET A 63 11.46 -1.38 4.46
N GLY A 64 11.63 -1.96 3.27
CA GLY A 64 11.74 -3.41 3.09
C GLY A 64 12.97 -4.02 3.77
N GLU A 65 14.04 -3.24 3.96
CA GLU A 65 15.25 -3.67 4.69
C GLU A 65 15.10 -3.49 6.21
N PHE A 66 14.35 -2.47 6.66
CA PHE A 66 14.13 -2.21 8.09
C PHE A 66 13.03 -3.07 8.72
N LEU A 67 11.99 -3.43 7.98
CA LEU A 67 10.83 -4.15 8.52
C LEU A 67 11.06 -5.66 8.51
N THR A 68 11.33 -6.23 9.68
CA THR A 68 11.59 -7.67 9.86
C THR A 68 10.32 -8.53 9.93
N VAL A 69 9.20 -7.97 10.36
CA VAL A 69 7.92 -8.69 10.60
C VAL A 69 6.88 -8.49 9.51
N ALA A 70 7.02 -7.46 8.68
CA ALA A 70 6.11 -7.14 7.58
C ALA A 70 6.90 -6.58 6.38
N PRO A 71 7.68 -7.43 5.68
CA PRO A 71 8.60 -6.97 4.64
C PRO A 71 7.91 -6.57 3.33
N HIS A 72 6.58 -6.78 3.21
CA HIS A 72 5.80 -6.45 2.01
C HIS A 72 5.65 -4.94 1.84
N CYS A 73 6.65 -4.34 1.20
CA CYS A 73 6.69 -2.92 0.88
C CYS A 73 6.36 -2.71 -0.59
N TYR A 74 5.39 -1.83 -0.84
CA TYR A 74 4.95 -1.47 -2.19
C TYR A 74 4.98 0.04 -2.37
N THR A 75 5.34 0.50 -3.57
CA THR A 75 5.02 1.85 -4.06
C THR A 75 3.79 1.74 -4.95
N LEU A 76 2.68 2.38 -4.60
CA LEU A 76 1.51 2.52 -5.45
C LEU A 76 1.66 3.79 -6.28
N GLU A 77 1.65 3.62 -7.59
CA GLU A 77 1.70 4.68 -8.59
C GLU A 77 0.31 4.86 -9.20
N VAL A 78 -0.16 6.10 -9.27
CA VAL A 78 -1.45 6.43 -9.88
C VAL A 78 -1.26 7.41 -11.02
N SER A 79 -1.81 7.11 -12.20
CA SER A 79 -1.70 7.98 -13.37
C SER A 79 -2.31 9.36 -13.10
N PHE A 80 -1.60 10.43 -13.47
CA PHE A 80 -2.19 11.78 -13.56
C PHE A 80 -3.18 11.94 -14.72
N PHE A 81 -3.14 11.03 -15.69
CA PHE A 81 -3.84 11.20 -16.96
C PHE A 81 -5.16 10.44 -16.97
N CYS A 82 -5.10 9.11 -17.02
CA CYS A 82 -6.30 8.30 -17.21
C CYS A 82 -6.17 6.87 -16.73
N ALA A 83 -7.32 6.24 -16.52
CA ALA A 83 -7.49 4.80 -16.45
C ALA A 83 -7.97 4.26 -17.80
N VAL A 84 -7.43 3.11 -18.20
CA VAL A 84 -7.88 2.37 -19.38
C VAL A 84 -8.51 1.06 -18.91
N ASP A 85 -9.73 0.79 -19.32
CA ASP A 85 -10.41 -0.46 -18.96
C ASP A 85 -10.03 -1.63 -19.91
N GLY A 86 -10.49 -2.84 -19.58
CA GLY A 86 -10.22 -4.03 -20.40
C GLY A 86 -10.80 -4.01 -21.82
N LYS A 87 -11.60 -3.00 -22.18
CA LYS A 87 -12.11 -2.76 -23.54
C LYS A 87 -11.38 -1.60 -24.24
N GLY A 88 -10.34 -1.05 -23.63
CA GLY A 88 -9.58 0.08 -24.16
C GLY A 88 -10.27 1.44 -23.97
N ARG A 89 -11.34 1.53 -23.18
CA ARG A 89 -11.99 2.82 -22.92
C ARG A 89 -11.12 3.63 -21.97
N VAL A 90 -10.84 4.86 -22.37
CA VAL A 90 -10.03 5.81 -21.62
C VAL A 90 -10.95 6.70 -20.78
N THR A 91 -10.71 6.73 -19.47
CA THR A 91 -11.43 7.60 -18.52
C THR A 91 -10.41 8.45 -17.76
N PRO A 92 -10.48 9.79 -17.84
CA PRO A 92 -9.60 10.65 -17.07
C PRO A 92 -9.74 10.42 -15.57
N TYR A 93 -8.65 10.53 -14.81
CA TYR A 93 -8.75 10.52 -13.36
C TYR A 93 -9.38 11.83 -12.87
N THR A 94 -10.36 11.70 -11.99
CA THR A 94 -10.96 12.81 -11.24
C THR A 94 -10.61 12.70 -9.76
N GLU A 95 -10.93 13.73 -8.96
CA GLU A 95 -10.79 13.67 -7.51
C GLU A 95 -11.55 12.46 -6.92
N GLU A 96 -12.78 12.23 -7.39
CA GLU A 96 -13.60 11.08 -6.97
C GLU A 96 -12.95 9.76 -7.35
N SER A 97 -12.26 9.70 -8.49
CA SER A 97 -11.54 8.50 -8.91
C SER A 97 -10.38 8.16 -7.94
N TYR A 98 -9.67 9.17 -7.45
CA TYR A 98 -8.61 8.97 -6.45
C TYR A 98 -9.17 8.58 -5.08
N ILE A 99 -10.30 9.18 -4.67
CA ILE A 99 -10.99 8.83 -3.41
C ILE A 99 -11.45 7.37 -3.45
N GLU A 100 -12.05 6.96 -4.57
CA GLU A 100 -12.52 5.59 -4.77
C GLU A 100 -11.36 4.58 -4.76
N LEU A 101 -10.23 4.90 -5.42
CA LEU A 101 -9.01 4.08 -5.35
C LEU A 101 -8.49 3.97 -3.91
N GLY A 102 -8.50 5.07 -3.15
CA GLY A 102 -8.12 5.06 -1.72
C GLY A 102 -9.03 4.16 -0.89
N ARG A 103 -10.35 4.21 -1.12
CA ARG A 103 -11.33 3.31 -0.50
C ARG A 103 -11.03 1.84 -0.82
N ASN A 104 -10.80 1.53 -2.09
CA ASN A 104 -10.51 0.18 -2.56
C ASN A 104 -9.17 -0.34 -2.04
N LEU A 105 -8.17 0.54 -1.86
CA LEU A 105 -6.91 0.21 -1.21
C LEU A 105 -7.12 -0.20 0.25
N VAL A 106 -7.95 0.51 1.01
CA VAL A 106 -8.27 0.15 2.40
C VAL A 106 -9.02 -1.18 2.48
N LEU A 107 -10.00 -1.41 1.60
CA LEU A 107 -10.69 -2.70 1.52
C LEU A 107 -9.71 -3.85 1.20
N THR A 108 -8.73 -3.59 0.36
CA THR A 108 -7.67 -4.57 0.05
C THR A 108 -6.85 -4.95 1.29
N PHE A 109 -6.54 -3.99 2.18
CA PHE A 109 -5.91 -4.33 3.46
C PHE A 109 -6.79 -5.25 4.30
N VAL A 110 -8.09 -4.97 4.38
CA VAL A 110 -9.04 -5.81 5.14
C VAL A 110 -9.04 -7.24 4.59
N ASP A 111 -9.11 -7.40 3.27
CA ASP A 111 -9.09 -8.73 2.63
C ASP A 111 -7.75 -9.44 2.83
N PHE A 112 -6.65 -8.71 2.72
CA PHE A 112 -5.31 -9.25 2.91
C PHE A 112 -5.11 -9.81 4.32
N TYR A 113 -5.53 -9.08 5.36
CA TYR A 113 -5.39 -9.52 6.74
C TYR A 113 -6.34 -10.67 7.11
N LYS A 114 -7.57 -10.66 6.57
CA LYS A 114 -8.51 -11.80 6.72
C LYS A 114 -7.92 -13.09 6.15
N LEU A 115 -7.30 -13.04 4.96
CA LEU A 115 -6.69 -14.21 4.33
C LEU A 115 -5.47 -14.74 5.08
N HIS A 116 -4.74 -13.87 5.79
CA HIS A 116 -3.61 -14.28 6.63
C HIS A 116 -4.02 -14.79 8.01
N GLY A 117 -5.32 -14.93 8.31
CA GLY A 117 -5.79 -15.34 9.64
C GLY A 117 -5.53 -14.30 10.74
N MET A 118 -5.04 -13.11 10.37
CA MET A 118 -4.89 -11.97 11.24
C MET A 118 -6.21 -11.21 11.22
N ASN A 119 -7.23 -11.74 11.89
CA ASN A 119 -8.41 -10.92 12.16
C ASN A 119 -7.93 -9.64 12.88
N PRO A 120 -8.18 -8.44 12.36
CA PRO A 120 -8.06 -7.23 13.15
C PRO A 120 -9.20 -7.28 14.18
N GLY A 121 -9.02 -8.11 15.21
CA GLY A 121 -9.91 -8.14 16.35
C GLY A 121 -9.89 -6.78 17.04
N PRO A 122 -10.91 -6.49 17.87
CA PRO A 122 -11.04 -5.21 18.60
C PRO A 122 -9.78 -4.76 19.37
N GLN A 123 -8.88 -5.70 19.68
CA GLN A 123 -7.61 -5.53 20.39
C GLN A 123 -6.60 -4.59 19.69
N ALA A 124 -6.65 -4.46 18.36
CA ALA A 124 -5.72 -3.57 17.64
C ALA A 124 -6.11 -2.08 17.76
N LEU A 125 -7.40 -1.79 18.00
CA LEU A 125 -7.90 -0.42 18.18
C LEU A 125 -7.76 0.04 19.65
N SER A 126 -7.90 -0.85 20.62
CA SER A 126 -7.72 -0.53 22.05
C SER A 126 -6.29 -0.12 22.40
N ASN A 127 -5.29 -0.63 21.67
CA ASN A 127 -3.87 -0.29 21.90
C ASN A 127 -3.48 1.10 21.35
N VAL A 128 -4.34 1.74 20.57
CA VAL A 128 -4.12 3.12 20.09
C VAL A 128 -4.67 4.12 21.11
N GLU A 129 -5.81 3.81 21.73
CA GLU A 129 -6.40 4.64 22.80
C GLU A 129 -5.53 4.66 24.06
N GLY A 130 -5.00 3.49 24.48
CA GLY A 130 -4.09 3.42 25.63
C GLY A 130 -2.74 4.12 25.45
N LYS A 131 -2.31 4.41 24.21
CA LYS A 131 -1.08 5.17 23.91
C LYS A 131 -1.30 6.68 23.75
N ALA A 132 -2.55 7.12 23.71
CA ALA A 132 -2.91 8.54 23.72
C ALA A 132 -2.99 9.06 25.15
N GLU A 133 -3.52 8.25 26.08
CA GLU A 133 -3.59 8.60 27.51
C GLU A 133 -2.19 8.66 28.14
N ASP A 134 -1.30 7.70 27.84
CA ASP A 134 0.08 7.65 28.36
C ASP A 134 0.97 8.83 27.90
N ARG A 135 0.60 9.51 26.80
CA ARG A 135 1.32 10.70 26.31
C ARG A 135 0.78 12.02 26.86
N GLN A 136 -0.40 12.01 27.47
CA GLN A 136 -0.96 13.20 28.11
C GLN A 136 -0.34 13.40 29.51
N GLU A 137 0.04 12.33 30.21
CA GLU A 137 0.65 12.43 31.55
C GLU A 137 2.14 12.86 31.53
N GLU A 138 2.87 12.63 30.43
CA GLU A 138 4.28 13.07 30.30
C GLU A 138 4.45 14.58 30.01
N MET A 139 3.38 15.31 29.65
CA MET A 139 3.45 16.76 29.36
C MET A 139 3.08 17.68 30.54
N ASP A 140 2.53 17.16 31.64
CA ASP A 140 2.16 17.94 32.83
C ASP A 140 3.21 17.89 33.97
N GLY A 141 4.33 17.18 33.77
CA GLY A 141 5.34 16.95 34.81
C GLY A 141 6.46 17.99 34.93
N ASP A 142 6.62 18.91 33.97
CA ASP A 142 7.83 19.73 33.85
C ASP A 142 7.61 21.23 34.06
N ASN A 143 6.82 21.59 35.08
CA ASN A 143 6.71 22.97 35.54
C ASN A 143 6.60 23.12 37.07
N VAL A 144 7.53 22.55 37.83
CA VAL A 144 7.79 22.96 39.23
C VAL A 144 9.29 22.79 39.57
N ARG A 145 10.11 23.80 39.25
CA ARG A 145 11.13 24.47 40.10
C ARG A 145 12.19 25.21 39.31
#